data_AF-A0A958PHN6-F1
#
_entry.id   AF-A0A958PHN6-F1
#
_cell.length_a   1.000
_cell.length_b   1.000
_cell.length_c   1.000
_cell.angle_alpha   90.00
_cell.angle_beta   90.00
_cell.angle_gamma   90.00
#
_symmetry.space_group_name_H-M   'P 1'
#
loop_
_entity.id
_entity.type
_entity.pdbx_description
1 polymer ?
#
loop_
_entity_poly.entity_id
_entity_poly.type
_entity_poly.pdbx_seq_one_letter_code
_entity_poly.pdbx_strand_id
1 'polypeptide(L)'
;KDMLEYERKAIEILYGDREFPASEVPLFCTDTNVGSFVDCNRFDYGSSIVEYGTSSTQEAIDGLPYALLEKFIAAVAPLAGATPAEVNTVSFTPSSVADDLLGVRADLVNSFDSSSHFLSIYRSFPFVSVLNMEMVKEKEGEYLIKEVDRVGGLEKVFSQINSNFYQETLEKFEKLARSEEYVQGTGLAGQTYEFSNADIETMTATVKLLLDKLPKALTQKDLEILGEIPDAWKNLDHSLGAGLGKLLASRTREYVLQTTGEVVEVAATVPLPKPKPADKAKEEPKKEADDFGDGLDEEEPKEEAEAEATTKEITMRLPTFFYELKSREKAAALLESDDDQKSIDWGFEERKEIKEAFVKLLDDACGCKFSSTDPSKLTVKEEKQKRAVTKWFLENKKVLAKIK
;
A
#
# COMPACT_ATOMS: atom_id res chain seq x y z
N LYS A 1 -13.58 -30.72 -27.68
CA LYS A 1 -13.93 -29.47 -26.98
C LYS A 1 -14.56 -28.58 -28.03
N ASP A 2 -15.81 -28.20 -27.84
CA ASP A 2 -16.53 -27.40 -28.85
C ASP A 2 -15.92 -25.99 -28.90
N MET A 3 -15.82 -25.43 -30.11
CA MET A 3 -15.35 -24.07 -30.35
C MET A 3 -16.32 -23.08 -29.69
N LEU A 4 -15.80 -22.13 -28.91
CA LEU A 4 -16.62 -21.09 -28.29
C LEU A 4 -17.27 -20.24 -29.40
N GLU A 5 -18.48 -19.72 -29.14
CA GLU A 5 -19.18 -18.90 -30.14
C GLU A 5 -18.34 -17.69 -30.58
N TYR A 6 -17.59 -17.12 -29.64
CA TYR A 6 -16.60 -16.06 -29.86
C TYR A 6 -15.53 -16.47 -30.90
N GLU A 7 -14.88 -17.63 -30.72
CA GLU A 7 -13.83 -18.14 -31.62
C GLU A 7 -14.40 -18.36 -33.02
N ARG A 8 -15.62 -18.91 -33.11
CA ARG A 8 -16.32 -19.09 -34.37
C ARG A 8 -16.55 -17.77 -35.09
N LYS A 9 -17.08 -16.76 -34.40
CA LYS A 9 -17.33 -15.43 -34.99
C LYS A 9 -16.02 -14.76 -35.43
N ALA A 10 -14.95 -14.87 -34.63
CA ALA A 10 -13.65 -14.33 -34.99
C ALA A 10 -13.09 -14.99 -36.26
N ILE A 11 -13.16 -16.33 -36.36
CA ILE A 11 -12.72 -17.08 -37.55
C ILE A 11 -13.57 -16.73 -38.77
N GLU A 12 -14.90 -16.66 -38.63
CA GLU A 12 -15.81 -16.33 -39.74
C GLU A 12 -15.60 -14.90 -40.26
N ILE A 13 -15.23 -13.95 -39.40
CA ILE A 13 -14.87 -12.58 -39.81
C ILE A 13 -13.51 -12.56 -40.51
N LEU A 14 -12.49 -13.17 -39.91
CA LEU A 14 -11.10 -13.07 -40.39
C LEU A 14 -10.83 -13.90 -41.64
N TYR A 15 -11.52 -15.03 -41.79
CA TYR A 15 -11.24 -16.02 -42.85
C TYR A 15 -12.47 -16.42 -43.66
N GLY A 16 -13.68 -16.09 -43.19
CA GLY A 16 -14.94 -16.51 -43.81
C GLY A 16 -15.69 -15.42 -44.58
N ASP A 17 -15.12 -14.22 -44.69
CA ASP A 17 -15.74 -13.03 -45.31
C ASP A 17 -17.15 -12.71 -44.77
N ARG A 18 -17.45 -13.13 -43.54
CA ARG A 18 -18.78 -12.95 -42.94
C ARG A 18 -18.85 -11.63 -42.20
N GLU A 19 -19.79 -10.79 -42.60
CA GLU A 19 -20.10 -9.55 -41.88
C GLU A 19 -21.07 -9.83 -40.73
N PHE A 20 -20.78 -9.23 -39.56
CA PHE A 20 -21.67 -9.23 -38.40
C PHE A 20 -22.05 -7.80 -38.04
N PRO A 21 -23.22 -7.56 -37.41
CA PRO A 21 -23.51 -6.28 -36.78
C PRO A 21 -22.38 -5.87 -35.84
N ALA A 22 -22.03 -4.59 -35.77
CA ALA A 22 -20.92 -4.11 -34.94
C ALA A 22 -21.04 -4.52 -33.46
N SER A 23 -22.27 -4.69 -32.95
CA SER A 23 -22.56 -5.18 -31.60
C SER A 23 -22.30 -6.68 -31.38
N GLU A 24 -22.18 -7.46 -32.45
CA GLU A 24 -21.94 -8.91 -32.41
C GLU A 24 -20.52 -9.27 -32.84
N VAL A 25 -19.75 -8.31 -33.37
CA VAL A 25 -18.35 -8.51 -33.71
C VAL A 25 -17.56 -8.72 -32.41
N PRO A 26 -16.92 -9.89 -32.22
CA PRO A 26 -16.09 -10.09 -31.05
C PRO A 26 -14.98 -9.05 -30.99
N LEU A 27 -14.64 -8.61 -29.79
CA LEU A 27 -13.49 -7.75 -29.54
C LEU A 27 -12.21 -8.57 -29.79
N PHE A 28 -11.78 -8.64 -31.05
CA PHE A 28 -10.43 -9.09 -31.40
C PHE A 28 -9.54 -7.88 -31.66
N CYS A 29 -8.29 -8.02 -31.24
CA CYS A 29 -7.25 -7.02 -31.38
C CYS A 29 -6.34 -7.35 -32.54
N THR A 30 -5.98 -6.33 -33.33
CA THR A 30 -4.87 -6.45 -34.28
C THR A 30 -3.54 -6.26 -33.54
N ASP A 31 -2.43 -6.70 -34.14
CA ASP A 31 -1.08 -6.43 -33.60
C ASP A 31 -0.80 -4.94 -33.37
N THR A 32 -1.45 -4.07 -34.13
CA THR A 32 -1.35 -2.61 -33.96
C THR A 32 -2.20 -2.06 -32.81
N ASN A 33 -3.18 -2.83 -32.31
CA ASN A 33 -3.98 -2.44 -31.14
C ASN A 33 -3.32 -2.88 -29.83
N VAL A 34 -2.59 -3.99 -29.84
CA VAL A 34 -1.90 -4.52 -28.66
C VAL A 34 -0.95 -3.47 -28.09
N GLY A 35 -1.11 -3.17 -26.80
CA GLY A 35 -0.33 -2.15 -26.09
C GLY A 35 -0.77 -0.71 -26.32
N SER A 36 -1.73 -0.46 -27.22
CA SER A 36 -2.38 0.86 -27.37
C SER A 36 -3.70 0.97 -26.59
N PHE A 37 -4.32 -0.17 -26.29
CA PHE A 37 -5.57 -0.25 -25.54
C PHE A 37 -5.43 -1.24 -24.39
N VAL A 38 -5.98 -0.93 -23.22
CA VAL A 38 -5.81 -1.72 -22.00
C VAL A 38 -6.72 -2.95 -21.94
N ASP A 39 -7.86 -2.91 -22.63
CA ASP A 39 -8.78 -4.03 -22.82
C ASP A 39 -8.40 -4.89 -24.04
N CYS A 40 -7.17 -4.74 -24.53
CA CYS A 40 -6.70 -5.34 -25.77
C CYS A 40 -5.47 -6.21 -25.55
N ASN A 41 -5.73 -7.45 -25.11
CA ASN A 41 -4.70 -8.46 -24.90
C ASN A 41 -4.69 -9.48 -26.04
N ARG A 42 -3.53 -10.07 -26.31
CA ARG A 42 -3.35 -11.11 -27.36
C ARG A 42 -4.04 -12.44 -27.04
N PHE A 43 -4.54 -12.59 -25.82
CA PHE A 43 -5.21 -13.79 -25.32
C PHE A 43 -6.60 -13.42 -24.82
N ASP A 44 -7.53 -14.37 -24.87
CA ASP A 44 -8.97 -14.22 -24.60
C ASP A 44 -9.34 -13.89 -23.14
N TYR A 45 -8.44 -13.27 -22.40
CA TYR A 45 -8.66 -12.93 -21.01
C TYR A 45 -9.51 -11.67 -20.90
N GLY A 46 -10.82 -11.90 -20.92
CA GLY A 46 -11.86 -11.01 -20.41
C GLY A 46 -12.04 -9.71 -21.20
N SER A 47 -13.29 -9.37 -21.53
CA SER A 47 -13.61 -8.03 -22.04
C SER A 47 -13.39 -6.90 -21.01
N SER A 48 -13.06 -7.25 -19.76
CA SER A 48 -12.93 -6.33 -18.63
C SER A 48 -11.59 -6.49 -17.92
N ILE A 49 -10.80 -5.42 -17.94
CA ILE A 49 -9.54 -5.32 -17.19
C ILE A 49 -9.75 -5.41 -15.67
N VAL A 50 -10.90 -4.93 -15.19
CA VAL A 50 -11.23 -4.91 -13.75
C VAL A 50 -11.55 -6.32 -13.25
N GLU A 51 -12.39 -7.05 -13.98
CA GLU A 51 -12.71 -8.44 -13.66
C GLU A 51 -11.49 -9.32 -13.75
N TYR A 52 -10.72 -9.19 -14.84
CA TYR A 52 -9.46 -9.91 -15.02
C TYR A 52 -8.48 -9.64 -13.87
N GLY A 53 -8.20 -8.36 -13.56
CA GLY A 53 -7.28 -8.03 -12.47
C GLY A 53 -7.72 -8.57 -11.12
N THR A 54 -9.03 -8.56 -10.86
CA THR A 54 -9.62 -9.11 -9.63
C THR A 54 -9.51 -10.63 -9.58
N SER A 55 -9.90 -11.34 -10.65
CA SER A 55 -9.88 -12.81 -10.69
C SER A 55 -8.46 -13.34 -10.73
N SER A 56 -7.58 -12.76 -11.54
CA SER A 56 -6.18 -13.19 -11.64
C SER A 56 -5.41 -12.98 -10.35
N THR A 57 -5.67 -11.90 -9.61
CA THR A 57 -5.09 -11.74 -8.27
C THR A 57 -5.55 -12.86 -7.34
N GLN A 58 -6.85 -13.19 -7.34
CA GLN A 58 -7.38 -14.25 -6.50
C GLN A 58 -6.84 -15.63 -6.91
N GLU A 59 -6.75 -15.92 -8.20
CA GLU A 59 -6.16 -17.15 -8.73
C GLU A 59 -4.68 -17.28 -8.36
N ALA A 60 -3.91 -16.19 -8.41
CA ALA A 60 -2.52 -16.17 -7.98
C ALA A 60 -2.39 -16.48 -6.48
N ILE A 61 -3.26 -15.88 -5.65
CA ILE A 61 -3.35 -16.15 -4.20
C ILE A 61 -3.68 -17.64 -3.95
N ASP A 62 -4.75 -18.15 -4.56
CA ASP A 62 -5.23 -19.52 -4.35
C ASP A 62 -4.27 -20.59 -4.90
N GLY A 63 -3.54 -20.21 -5.96
CA GLY A 63 -2.57 -21.00 -6.70
C GLY A 63 -1.16 -21.01 -6.09
N LEU A 64 -0.84 -20.11 -5.16
CA LEU A 64 0.51 -19.98 -4.60
C LEU A 64 1.10 -21.29 -4.06
N PRO A 65 0.38 -22.11 -3.26
CA PRO A 65 0.93 -23.39 -2.79
C PRO A 65 1.39 -24.32 -3.92
N TYR A 66 0.64 -24.37 -5.02
CA TYR A 66 1.00 -25.16 -6.20
C TYR A 66 2.20 -24.56 -6.90
N ALA A 67 2.22 -23.25 -7.12
CA ALA A 67 3.35 -22.57 -7.75
C ALA A 67 4.66 -22.77 -6.97
N LEU A 68 4.61 -22.73 -5.63
CA LEU A 68 5.77 -23.01 -4.78
C LEU A 68 6.25 -24.46 -4.92
N LEU A 69 5.33 -25.43 -4.97
CA LEU A 69 5.66 -26.85 -5.14
C LEU A 69 6.26 -27.14 -6.51
N GLU A 70 5.67 -26.58 -7.57
CA GLU A 70 6.16 -26.69 -8.94
C GLU A 70 7.58 -26.15 -9.09
N LYS A 71 7.98 -25.13 -8.31
CA LYS A 71 9.38 -24.65 -8.30
C LYS A 71 10.36 -25.69 -7.76
N PHE A 72 9.98 -26.50 -6.78
CA PHE A 72 10.81 -27.62 -6.31
C PHE A 72 10.86 -28.75 -7.32
N ILE A 73 9.71 -29.10 -7.92
CA ILE A 73 9.65 -30.12 -8.98
C ILE A 73 10.52 -29.70 -10.17
N ALA A 74 10.41 -28.45 -10.62
CA ALA A 74 11.21 -27.92 -11.72
C ALA A 74 12.72 -27.85 -11.39
N ALA A 75 13.11 -27.81 -10.12
CA ALA A 75 14.51 -27.87 -9.71
C ALA A 75 15.06 -29.30 -9.77
N VAL A 76 14.30 -30.30 -9.28
CA VAL A 76 14.73 -31.70 -9.25
C VAL A 76 14.54 -32.40 -10.61
N ALA A 77 13.51 -32.04 -11.37
CA ALA A 77 13.20 -32.56 -12.70
C ALA A 77 13.10 -31.41 -13.73
N PRO A 78 14.22 -30.73 -14.03
CA PRO A 78 14.22 -29.55 -14.88
C PRO A 78 13.93 -29.86 -16.35
N LEU A 79 13.79 -28.78 -17.14
CA LEU A 79 13.66 -28.87 -18.59
C LEU A 79 14.88 -29.55 -19.24
N ALA A 80 14.69 -30.09 -20.44
CA ALA A 80 15.74 -30.78 -21.18
C ALA A 80 16.99 -29.90 -21.33
N GLY A 81 18.15 -30.43 -20.92
CA GLY A 81 19.45 -29.76 -21.00
C GLY A 81 19.86 -29.01 -19.73
N ALA A 82 18.98 -28.82 -18.75
CA ALA A 82 19.33 -28.30 -17.44
C ALA A 82 19.71 -29.43 -16.46
N THR A 83 20.60 -29.12 -15.52
CA THR A 83 21.07 -30.06 -14.49
C THR A 83 20.08 -30.10 -13.33
N PRO A 84 19.61 -31.28 -12.90
CA PRO A 84 18.86 -31.44 -11.65
C PRO A 84 19.57 -30.79 -10.47
N ALA A 85 18.82 -30.09 -9.63
CA ALA A 85 19.30 -29.45 -8.42
C ALA A 85 18.65 -30.09 -7.18
N GLU A 86 19.37 -30.06 -6.05
CA GLU A 86 18.84 -30.54 -4.77
C GLU A 86 17.76 -29.58 -4.23
N VAL A 87 16.78 -30.10 -3.49
CA VAL A 87 15.68 -29.29 -2.91
C VAL A 87 16.16 -28.17 -2.00
N ASN A 88 17.30 -28.35 -1.32
CA ASN A 88 17.90 -27.37 -0.42
C ASN A 88 18.51 -26.15 -1.15
N THR A 89 18.65 -26.21 -2.49
CA THR A 89 19.16 -25.11 -3.31
C THR A 89 18.05 -24.19 -3.80
N VAL A 90 16.79 -24.64 -3.72
CA VAL A 90 15.64 -23.84 -4.10
C VAL A 90 15.47 -22.72 -3.09
N SER A 91 15.37 -21.49 -3.61
CA SER A 91 15.15 -20.31 -2.80
C SER A 91 14.10 -19.42 -3.46
N PHE A 92 13.39 -18.66 -2.65
CA PHE A 92 12.36 -17.74 -3.09
C PHE A 92 12.74 -16.32 -2.73
N THR A 93 12.46 -15.39 -3.63
CA THR A 93 12.61 -13.96 -3.39
C THR A 93 11.24 -13.39 -3.02
N PRO A 94 11.02 -12.91 -1.77
CA PRO A 94 9.70 -12.43 -1.35
C PRO A 94 9.11 -11.32 -2.23
N SER A 95 9.94 -10.44 -2.80
CA SER A 95 9.48 -9.39 -3.72
C SER A 95 8.97 -9.98 -5.04
N SER A 96 9.67 -10.96 -5.62
CA SER A 96 9.21 -11.63 -6.84
C SER A 96 7.87 -12.33 -6.62
N VAL A 97 7.68 -12.98 -5.47
CA VAL A 97 6.39 -13.62 -5.15
C VAL A 97 5.30 -12.56 -4.95
N ALA A 98 5.61 -11.42 -4.32
CA ALA A 98 4.66 -10.32 -4.21
C ALA A 98 4.30 -9.70 -5.57
N ASP A 99 5.26 -9.58 -6.49
CA ASP A 99 5.04 -9.15 -7.88
C ASP A 99 4.15 -10.15 -8.63
N ASP A 100 4.37 -11.46 -8.47
CA ASP A 100 3.53 -12.48 -9.10
C ASP A 100 2.09 -12.44 -8.56
N LEU A 101 1.90 -12.16 -7.26
CA LEU A 101 0.59 -12.11 -6.61
C LEU A 101 -0.20 -10.84 -6.92
N LEU A 102 0.46 -9.68 -6.91
CA LEU A 102 -0.19 -8.37 -7.01
C LEU A 102 0.10 -7.63 -8.32
N GLY A 103 0.98 -8.14 -9.19
CA GLY A 103 1.43 -7.45 -10.40
C GLY A 103 0.30 -7.06 -11.33
N VAL A 104 -0.73 -7.91 -11.48
CA VAL A 104 -1.89 -7.61 -12.32
C VAL A 104 -2.71 -6.41 -11.79
N ARG A 105 -2.61 -6.09 -10.49
CA ARG A 105 -3.23 -4.86 -9.97
C ARG A 105 -2.52 -3.60 -10.45
N ALA A 106 -1.23 -3.67 -10.77
CA ALA A 106 -0.52 -2.54 -11.38
C ALA A 106 -1.11 -2.25 -12.77
N ASP A 107 -1.37 -3.28 -13.58
CA ASP A 107 -2.02 -3.13 -14.89
C ASP A 107 -3.41 -2.50 -14.77
N LEU A 108 -4.15 -2.90 -13.73
CA LEU A 108 -5.44 -2.28 -13.42
C LEU A 108 -5.29 -0.82 -12.99
N VAL A 109 -4.31 -0.48 -12.14
CA VAL A 109 -4.04 0.91 -11.76
C VAL A 109 -3.67 1.75 -12.99
N ASN A 110 -2.84 1.21 -13.87
CA ASN A 110 -2.48 1.84 -15.13
C ASN A 110 -3.69 2.08 -16.04
N SER A 111 -4.74 1.27 -15.94
CA SER A 111 -6.00 1.52 -16.67
C SER A 111 -6.72 2.79 -16.22
N PHE A 112 -6.45 3.28 -15.01
CA PHE A 112 -6.83 4.60 -14.55
C PHE A 112 -5.79 5.67 -14.95
N ASP A 113 -4.99 5.49 -16.00
CA ASP A 113 -4.22 6.62 -16.55
C ASP A 113 -5.05 7.38 -17.58
N SER A 114 -4.87 8.71 -17.64
CA SER A 114 -5.55 9.54 -18.64
C SER A 114 -5.12 9.28 -20.10
N SER A 115 -4.03 8.54 -20.28
CA SER A 115 -3.50 8.01 -21.55
C SER A 115 -3.92 6.57 -21.84
N SER A 116 -4.55 5.90 -20.88
CA SER A 116 -5.12 4.57 -21.09
C SER A 116 -6.41 4.67 -21.89
N HIS A 117 -6.55 3.76 -22.86
CA HIS A 117 -7.67 3.75 -23.79
C HIS A 117 -8.33 2.39 -23.86
N PHE A 118 -9.63 2.37 -24.13
CA PHE A 118 -10.43 1.16 -24.23
C PHE A 118 -10.95 0.99 -25.66
N LEU A 119 -10.53 -0.09 -26.33
CA LEU A 119 -10.93 -0.40 -27.70
C LEU A 119 -12.44 -0.60 -27.80
N SER A 120 -13.04 -1.23 -26.78
CA SER A 120 -14.49 -1.39 -26.66
C SER A 120 -15.23 -0.05 -26.70
N ILE A 121 -14.70 0.98 -26.03
CA ILE A 121 -15.26 2.32 -26.04
C ILE A 121 -14.98 3.02 -27.36
N TYR A 122 -13.76 2.95 -27.89
CA TYR A 122 -13.43 3.56 -29.19
C TYR A 122 -14.33 3.06 -30.33
N ARG A 123 -14.65 1.76 -30.35
CA ARG A 123 -15.54 1.15 -31.34
C ARG A 123 -17.01 1.56 -31.19
N SER A 124 -17.40 2.12 -30.05
CA SER A 124 -18.75 2.68 -29.86
C SER A 124 -18.94 4.04 -30.53
N PHE A 125 -17.85 4.69 -30.97
CA PHE A 125 -17.89 5.95 -31.69
C PHE A 125 -17.68 5.73 -33.20
N PRO A 126 -18.43 6.42 -34.08
CA PRO A 126 -18.21 6.34 -35.53
C PRO A 126 -16.80 6.79 -35.96
N PHE A 127 -16.21 7.72 -35.20
CA PHE A 127 -14.83 8.17 -35.35
C PHE A 127 -14.33 8.75 -34.02
N VAL A 128 -13.01 8.68 -33.78
CA VAL A 128 -12.35 9.31 -32.63
C VAL A 128 -11.36 10.34 -33.14
N SER A 129 -11.46 11.57 -32.63
CA SER A 129 -10.66 12.73 -33.03
C SER A 129 -10.48 13.69 -31.85
N VAL A 130 -9.65 14.71 -32.01
CA VAL A 130 -9.47 15.77 -31.01
C VAL A 130 -10.79 16.47 -30.67
N LEU A 131 -11.74 16.53 -31.62
CA LEU A 131 -13.02 17.22 -31.43
C LEU A 131 -13.99 16.49 -30.49
N ASN A 132 -13.83 15.18 -30.29
CA ASN A 132 -14.70 14.37 -29.43
C ASN A 132 -13.94 13.57 -28.37
N MET A 133 -12.64 13.79 -28.21
CA MET A 133 -11.81 13.06 -27.24
C MET A 133 -12.30 13.21 -25.79
N GLU A 134 -12.83 14.38 -25.42
CA GLU A 134 -13.39 14.61 -24.08
C GLU A 134 -14.57 13.68 -23.79
N MET A 135 -15.48 13.52 -24.77
CA MET A 135 -16.63 12.59 -24.67
C MET A 135 -16.17 11.12 -24.63
N VAL A 136 -15.11 10.77 -25.36
CA VAL A 136 -14.53 9.43 -25.31
C VAL A 136 -13.99 9.14 -23.90
N LYS A 137 -13.21 10.07 -23.33
CA LYS A 137 -12.67 9.92 -21.96
C LYS A 137 -13.76 9.84 -20.89
N GLU A 138 -14.84 10.62 -21.03
CA GLU A 138 -16.01 10.52 -20.15
C GLU A 138 -16.61 9.10 -20.20
N LYS A 139 -16.76 8.52 -21.42
CA LYS A 139 -17.25 7.15 -21.59
C LYS A 139 -16.32 6.07 -21.07
N GLU A 140 -15.01 6.27 -21.17
CA GLU A 140 -14.00 5.39 -20.56
C GLU A 140 -14.09 5.42 -19.03
N GLY A 141 -14.27 6.61 -18.44
CA GLY A 141 -14.54 6.78 -17.01
C GLY A 141 -15.82 6.09 -16.56
N GLU A 142 -16.93 6.33 -17.25
CA GLU A 142 -18.21 5.65 -16.97
C GLU A 142 -18.09 4.12 -17.06
N TYR A 143 -17.32 3.63 -18.03
CA TYR A 143 -17.08 2.21 -18.22
C TYR A 143 -16.34 1.61 -17.02
N LEU A 144 -15.21 2.22 -16.62
CA LEU A 144 -14.44 1.77 -15.47
C LEU A 144 -15.25 1.78 -14.17
N ILE A 145 -16.05 2.83 -13.93
CA ILE A 145 -16.94 2.90 -12.78
C ILE A 145 -17.90 1.70 -12.76
N LYS A 146 -18.58 1.44 -13.89
CA LYS A 146 -19.52 0.32 -14.00
C LYS A 146 -18.84 -1.03 -13.80
N GLU A 147 -17.64 -1.20 -14.34
CA GLU A 147 -16.89 -2.45 -14.20
C GLU A 147 -16.43 -2.68 -12.75
N VAL A 148 -15.96 -1.63 -12.06
CA VAL A 148 -15.63 -1.68 -10.64
C VAL A 148 -16.87 -2.03 -9.80
N ASP A 149 -18.00 -1.36 -10.05
CA ASP A 149 -19.25 -1.66 -9.33
C ASP A 149 -19.73 -3.10 -9.61
N ARG A 150 -19.64 -3.56 -10.86
CA ARG A 150 -20.03 -4.91 -11.28
C ARG A 150 -19.28 -6.00 -10.53
N VAL A 151 -17.98 -5.81 -10.28
CA VAL A 151 -17.16 -6.80 -9.56
C VAL A 151 -17.25 -6.66 -8.03
N GLY A 152 -18.08 -5.75 -7.51
CA GLY A 152 -18.32 -5.58 -6.07
C GLY A 152 -17.58 -4.40 -5.43
N GLY A 153 -17.12 -3.44 -6.24
CA GLY A 153 -16.51 -2.19 -5.79
C GLY A 153 -15.00 -2.28 -5.54
N LEU A 154 -14.40 -1.12 -5.24
CA LEU A 154 -12.95 -0.96 -5.07
C LEU A 154 -12.34 -1.84 -3.97
N GLU A 155 -13.07 -2.10 -2.89
CA GLU A 155 -12.59 -2.97 -1.81
C GLU A 155 -12.43 -4.42 -2.28
N LYS A 156 -13.26 -4.89 -3.23
CA LYS A 156 -13.11 -6.22 -3.82
C LYS A 156 -11.93 -6.25 -4.79
N VAL A 157 -11.83 -5.23 -5.63
CA VAL A 157 -10.76 -5.05 -6.62
C VAL A 157 -9.38 -5.00 -5.95
N PHE A 158 -9.23 -4.16 -4.94
CA PHE A 158 -7.99 -3.96 -4.18
C PHE A 158 -8.02 -4.70 -2.84
N SER A 159 -8.70 -5.84 -2.78
CA SER A 159 -8.87 -6.62 -1.55
C SER A 159 -7.55 -6.90 -0.84
N GLN A 160 -7.55 -6.85 0.48
CA GLN A 160 -6.37 -7.23 1.24
C GLN A 160 -6.24 -8.74 1.26
N ILE A 161 -4.99 -9.18 1.31
CA ILE A 161 -4.68 -10.57 1.60
C ILE A 161 -5.09 -10.84 3.05
N ASN A 162 -5.92 -11.86 3.24
CA ASN A 162 -6.43 -12.25 4.55
C ASN A 162 -5.26 -12.56 5.51
N SER A 163 -5.35 -12.19 6.78
CA SER A 163 -4.32 -12.49 7.78
C SER A 163 -4.02 -13.99 7.91
N ASN A 164 -5.01 -14.86 7.67
CA ASN A 164 -4.86 -16.31 7.73
C ASN A 164 -4.21 -16.90 6.47
N PHE A 165 -4.07 -16.12 5.40
CA PHE A 165 -3.52 -16.57 4.11
C PHE A 165 -2.18 -17.30 4.26
N TYR A 166 -1.27 -16.78 5.08
CA TYR A 166 0.06 -17.36 5.25
C TYR A 166 -0.01 -18.74 5.90
N GLN A 167 -0.86 -18.90 6.92
CA GLN A 167 -1.04 -20.19 7.57
C GLN A 167 -1.75 -21.18 6.64
N GLU A 168 -2.83 -20.77 5.98
CA GLU A 168 -3.58 -21.61 5.05
C GLU A 168 -2.72 -22.05 3.84
N THR A 169 -1.86 -21.16 3.35
CA THR A 169 -0.90 -21.45 2.27
C THR A 169 0.10 -22.52 2.71
N LEU A 170 0.66 -22.39 3.92
CA LEU A 170 1.62 -23.36 4.46
C LEU A 170 0.94 -24.73 4.67
N GLU A 171 -0.23 -24.76 5.30
CA GLU A 171 -0.98 -25.99 5.54
C GLU A 171 -1.35 -26.70 4.23
N LYS A 172 -1.81 -25.93 3.22
CA LYS A 172 -2.13 -26.46 1.90
C LYS A 172 -0.87 -26.95 1.18
N PHE A 173 0.25 -26.23 1.27
CA PHE A 173 1.53 -26.65 0.71
C PHE A 173 2.01 -27.97 1.34
N GLU A 174 2.01 -28.09 2.67
CA GLU A 174 2.41 -29.31 3.39
C GLU A 174 1.55 -30.51 2.98
N LYS A 175 0.23 -30.31 2.87
CA LYS A 175 -0.70 -31.34 2.41
C LYS A 175 -0.39 -31.77 0.98
N LEU A 176 -0.14 -30.83 0.07
CA LEU A 176 0.21 -31.13 -1.33
C LEU A 176 1.54 -31.89 -1.40
N ALA A 177 2.59 -31.40 -0.74
CA ALA A 177 3.92 -32.01 -0.78
C ALA A 177 3.96 -33.46 -0.26
N ARG A 178 2.99 -33.86 0.58
CA ARG A 178 2.85 -35.23 1.12
C ARG A 178 1.82 -36.10 0.39
N SER A 179 1.10 -35.54 -0.58
CA SER A 179 0.10 -36.29 -1.34
C SER A 179 0.75 -37.24 -2.34
N GLU A 180 0.11 -38.37 -2.62
CA GLU A 180 0.66 -39.41 -3.50
C GLU A 180 0.97 -38.86 -4.90
N GLU A 181 0.20 -37.89 -5.36
CA GLU A 181 0.32 -37.23 -6.66
C GLU A 181 1.58 -36.37 -6.80
N TYR A 182 2.13 -35.90 -5.68
CA TYR A 182 3.24 -34.94 -5.67
C TYR A 182 4.50 -35.44 -4.98
N VAL A 183 4.44 -36.55 -4.23
CA VAL A 183 5.65 -37.19 -3.66
C VAL A 183 6.55 -37.74 -4.75
N GLN A 184 5.98 -38.22 -5.86
CA GLN A 184 6.74 -38.72 -7.01
C GLN A 184 5.99 -38.43 -8.30
N GLY A 185 6.70 -38.29 -9.40
CA GLY A 185 6.07 -37.99 -10.68
C GLY A 185 7.06 -37.82 -11.81
N THR A 186 6.58 -37.18 -12.87
CA THR A 186 7.39 -36.85 -14.05
C THR A 186 7.23 -35.36 -14.34
N GLY A 187 8.35 -34.63 -14.33
CA GLY A 187 8.39 -33.21 -14.68
C GLY A 187 8.12 -32.97 -16.16
N LEU A 188 8.02 -31.70 -16.56
CA LEU A 188 7.60 -31.28 -17.91
C LEU A 188 8.45 -31.86 -19.05
N ALA A 189 9.73 -32.16 -18.81
CA ALA A 189 10.63 -32.73 -19.81
C ALA A 189 10.73 -34.26 -19.78
N GLY A 190 9.83 -34.94 -19.05
CA GLY A 190 9.86 -36.41 -18.95
C GLY A 190 10.84 -36.95 -17.90
N GLN A 191 11.53 -36.08 -17.15
CA GLN A 191 12.41 -36.50 -16.06
C GLN A 191 11.59 -36.89 -14.82
N THR A 192 11.87 -38.04 -14.24
CA THR A 192 11.19 -38.51 -13.02
C THR A 192 11.76 -37.82 -11.79
N TYR A 193 10.92 -37.57 -10.78
CA TYR A 193 11.35 -37.14 -9.46
C TYR A 193 10.67 -37.97 -8.37
N GLU A 194 11.31 -38.02 -7.20
CA GLU A 194 10.77 -38.61 -5.98
C GLU A 194 11.31 -37.80 -4.80
N PHE A 195 10.43 -37.31 -3.93
CA PHE A 195 10.78 -36.58 -2.72
C PHE A 195 10.77 -37.51 -1.52
N SER A 196 11.88 -37.55 -0.80
CA SER A 196 11.92 -38.20 0.50
C SER A 196 11.20 -37.37 1.56
N ASN A 197 10.91 -37.96 2.72
CA ASN A 197 10.39 -37.19 3.87
C ASN A 197 11.35 -36.05 4.27
N ALA A 198 12.66 -36.25 4.18
CA ALA A 198 13.63 -35.22 4.50
C ALA A 198 13.60 -34.05 3.49
N ASP A 199 13.31 -34.34 2.22
CA ASP A 199 13.11 -33.33 1.20
C ASP A 199 11.87 -32.50 1.51
N ILE A 200 10.75 -33.15 1.85
CA ILE A 200 9.49 -32.48 2.19
C ILE A 200 9.65 -31.57 3.43
N GLU A 201 10.37 -32.00 4.46
CA GLU A 201 10.68 -31.15 5.63
C GLU A 201 11.51 -29.92 5.20
N THR A 202 12.49 -30.11 4.33
CA THR A 202 13.33 -29.03 3.80
C THR A 202 12.52 -28.04 2.97
N MET A 203 11.67 -28.54 2.08
CA MET A 203 10.75 -27.74 1.26
C MET A 203 9.82 -26.91 2.14
N THR A 204 9.21 -27.54 3.14
CA THR A 204 8.30 -26.90 4.11
C THR A 204 9.00 -25.80 4.89
N ALA A 205 10.21 -26.06 5.40
CA ALA A 205 11.01 -25.05 6.10
C ALA A 205 11.35 -23.86 5.20
N THR A 206 11.72 -24.11 3.94
CA THR A 206 12.01 -23.06 2.96
C THR A 206 10.78 -22.21 2.64
N VAL A 207 9.61 -22.83 2.45
CA VAL A 207 8.35 -22.11 2.22
C VAL A 207 7.95 -21.30 3.44
N LYS A 208 8.09 -21.84 4.66
CA LYS A 208 7.83 -21.10 5.88
C LYS A 208 8.69 -19.84 5.99
N LEU A 209 9.99 -19.95 5.70
CA LEU A 209 10.90 -18.79 5.69
C LEU A 209 10.52 -17.73 4.64
N LEU A 210 9.97 -18.13 3.50
CA LEU A 210 9.38 -17.21 2.52
C LEU A 210 8.14 -16.53 3.12
N LEU A 211 7.19 -17.30 3.64
CA LEU A 211 5.92 -16.79 4.16
C LEU A 211 6.10 -15.88 5.37
N ASP A 212 7.14 -16.07 6.19
CA ASP A 212 7.50 -15.15 7.27
C ASP A 212 7.93 -13.76 6.75
N LYS A 213 8.48 -13.69 5.53
CA LYS A 213 8.98 -12.45 4.91
C LYS A 213 8.00 -11.84 3.90
N LEU A 214 7.07 -12.65 3.39
CA LEU A 214 6.11 -12.26 2.36
C LEU A 214 5.18 -11.11 2.77
N PRO A 215 4.66 -11.00 4.02
CA PRO A 215 3.78 -9.88 4.41
C PRO A 215 4.41 -8.52 4.16
N LYS A 216 5.71 -8.38 4.47
CA LYS A 216 6.46 -7.15 4.23
C LYS A 216 6.57 -6.85 2.73
N ALA A 217 6.86 -7.84 1.91
CA ALA A 217 6.99 -7.67 0.47
C ALA A 217 5.65 -7.31 -0.18
N LEU A 218 4.57 -7.97 0.22
CA LEU A 218 3.20 -7.67 -0.22
C LEU A 218 2.79 -6.25 0.15
N THR A 219 3.04 -5.82 1.39
CA THR A 219 2.76 -4.44 1.82
C THR A 219 3.53 -3.43 0.96
N GLN A 220 4.81 -3.71 0.67
CA GLN A 220 5.61 -2.82 -0.16
C GLN A 220 5.09 -2.72 -1.59
N LYS A 221 4.65 -3.85 -2.16
CA LYS A 221 4.10 -3.90 -3.51
C LYS A 221 2.73 -3.25 -3.61
N ASP A 222 1.86 -3.48 -2.63
CA ASP A 222 0.56 -2.81 -2.53
C ASP A 222 0.71 -1.29 -2.43
N LEU A 223 1.63 -0.81 -1.59
CA LEU A 223 1.94 0.63 -1.48
C LEU A 223 2.55 1.23 -2.75
N GLU A 224 3.31 0.46 -3.51
CA GLU A 224 3.85 0.88 -4.80
C GLU A 224 2.72 1.05 -5.81
N ILE A 225 1.87 0.03 -5.96
CA ILE A 225 0.71 0.03 -6.88
C ILE A 225 -0.26 1.17 -6.53
N LEU A 226 -0.59 1.33 -5.24
CA LEU A 226 -1.50 2.41 -4.81
C LEU A 226 -0.88 3.80 -4.99
N GLY A 227 0.46 3.91 -4.92
CA GLY A 227 1.18 5.15 -5.18
C GLY A 227 1.22 5.54 -6.66
N GLU A 228 0.99 4.58 -7.56
CA GLU A 228 0.94 4.80 -9.01
C GLU A 228 -0.43 5.29 -9.50
N ILE A 229 -1.45 5.33 -8.63
CA ILE A 229 -2.78 5.84 -8.99
C ILE A 229 -2.66 7.31 -9.42
N PRO A 230 -2.99 7.65 -10.69
CA PRO A 230 -2.77 8.99 -11.21
C PRO A 230 -3.62 10.05 -10.49
N ASP A 231 -3.02 11.21 -10.23
CA ASP A 231 -3.69 12.33 -9.55
C ASP A 231 -4.94 12.81 -10.28
N ALA A 232 -5.00 12.60 -11.60
CA ALA A 232 -6.19 12.91 -12.39
C ALA A 232 -7.44 12.23 -11.81
N TRP A 233 -7.34 10.97 -11.35
CA TRP A 233 -8.49 10.22 -10.81
C TRP A 233 -8.80 10.53 -9.36
N LYS A 234 -7.80 11.02 -8.62
CA LYS A 234 -8.02 11.58 -7.28
C LYS A 234 -8.90 12.83 -7.35
N ASN A 235 -8.83 13.58 -8.45
CA ASN A 235 -9.52 14.86 -8.60
C ASN A 235 -10.82 14.79 -9.44
N LEU A 236 -11.25 13.61 -9.88
CA LEU A 236 -12.52 13.48 -10.61
C LEU A 236 -13.70 13.55 -9.64
N ASP A 237 -14.63 14.47 -9.91
CA ASP A 237 -15.92 14.60 -9.21
C ASP A 237 -16.88 13.47 -9.62
N HIS A 238 -16.50 12.23 -9.30
CA HIS A 238 -17.29 11.04 -9.56
C HIS A 238 -17.12 10.00 -8.44
N SER A 239 -18.06 9.05 -8.34
CA SER A 239 -18.12 8.04 -7.28
C SER A 239 -16.82 7.24 -7.09
N LEU A 240 -16.12 6.92 -8.18
CA LEU A 240 -14.88 6.15 -8.15
C LEU A 240 -13.71 6.93 -7.52
N GLY A 241 -13.63 8.25 -7.69
CA GLY A 241 -12.56 9.09 -7.14
C GLY A 241 -12.72 9.25 -5.63
N ALA A 242 -13.97 9.45 -5.18
CA ALA A 242 -14.33 9.38 -3.77
C ALA A 242 -14.07 7.98 -3.18
N GLY A 243 -14.37 6.92 -3.93
CA GLY A 243 -14.08 5.55 -3.54
C GLY A 243 -12.58 5.27 -3.40
N LEU A 244 -11.77 5.76 -4.33
CA LEU A 244 -10.30 5.63 -4.29
C LEU A 244 -9.73 6.40 -3.09
N GLY A 245 -10.24 7.60 -2.80
CA GLY A 245 -9.87 8.37 -1.60
C GLY A 245 -10.12 7.58 -0.32
N LYS A 246 -11.30 6.95 -0.19
CA LYS A 246 -11.63 6.09 0.95
C LYS A 246 -10.75 4.85 1.04
N LEU A 247 -10.48 4.19 -0.09
CA LEU A 247 -9.58 3.03 -0.15
C LEU A 247 -8.17 3.41 0.32
N LEU A 248 -7.61 4.49 -0.22
CA LEU A 248 -6.28 4.98 0.14
C LEU A 248 -6.23 5.40 1.61
N ALA A 249 -7.25 6.10 2.09
CA ALA A 249 -7.36 6.45 3.50
C ALA A 249 -7.43 5.23 4.41
N SER A 250 -8.20 4.21 4.04
CA SER A 250 -8.29 2.95 4.77
C SER A 250 -6.92 2.26 4.86
N ARG A 251 -6.20 2.16 3.73
CA ARG A 251 -4.84 1.59 3.66
C ARG A 251 -3.83 2.40 4.47
N THR A 252 -3.85 3.72 4.34
CA THR A 252 -2.99 4.61 5.13
C THR A 252 -3.28 4.45 6.62
N ARG A 253 -4.55 4.42 7.03
CA ARG A 253 -4.95 4.23 8.43
C ARG A 253 -4.40 2.93 8.98
N GLU A 254 -4.59 1.81 8.28
CA GLU A 254 -4.07 0.52 8.70
C GLU A 254 -2.55 0.54 8.82
N TYR A 255 -1.85 0.92 7.75
CA TYR A 255 -0.39 0.85 7.72
C TYR A 255 0.26 1.81 8.73
N VAL A 256 -0.31 2.99 8.96
CA VAL A 256 0.23 3.98 9.88
C VAL A 256 -0.11 3.68 11.35
N LEU A 257 -1.33 3.21 11.64
CA LEU A 257 -1.85 3.11 13.00
C LEU A 257 -1.79 1.70 13.59
N GLN A 258 -1.65 0.64 12.78
CA GLN A 258 -1.67 -0.72 13.31
C GLN A 258 -0.45 -1.01 14.18
N THR A 259 -0.72 -1.46 15.39
CA THR A 259 0.29 -1.85 16.39
C THR A 259 0.30 -3.36 16.57
N THR A 260 1.41 -3.91 17.04
CA THR A 260 1.52 -5.35 17.35
C THR A 260 0.82 -5.73 18.67
N GLY A 261 0.42 -4.73 19.46
CA GLY A 261 0.00 -4.90 20.86
C GLY A 261 1.16 -4.92 21.86
N GLU A 262 2.41 -5.07 21.40
CA GLU A 262 3.57 -4.97 22.28
C GLU A 262 3.89 -3.51 22.61
N VAL A 263 4.16 -3.26 23.89
CA VAL A 263 4.41 -1.94 24.45
C VAL A 263 5.75 -1.94 25.20
N VAL A 264 6.58 -0.94 24.93
CA VAL A 264 7.81 -0.68 25.69
C VAL A 264 7.52 0.38 26.74
N GLU A 265 7.57 -0.01 28.01
CA GLU A 265 7.36 0.91 29.13
C GLU A 265 8.68 1.58 29.52
N VAL A 266 8.68 2.92 29.60
CA VAL A 266 9.87 3.72 29.92
C VAL A 266 9.52 4.79 30.94
N ALA A 267 10.25 4.81 32.06
CA ALA A 267 10.16 5.89 33.03
C ALA A 267 10.90 7.12 32.49
N ALA A 268 10.19 8.24 32.34
CA ALA A 268 10.73 9.49 31.84
C ALA A 268 10.30 10.66 32.72
N THR A 269 11.11 11.72 32.72
CA THR A 269 10.82 12.97 33.41
C THR A 269 10.60 14.05 32.37
N VAL A 270 9.41 14.68 32.42
CA VAL A 270 9.02 15.74 31.48
C VAL A 270 9.09 17.09 32.20
N PRO A 271 9.72 18.11 31.60
CA PRO A 271 9.67 19.46 32.15
C PRO A 271 8.24 19.98 32.05
N LEU A 272 7.67 20.42 33.19
CA LEU A 272 6.37 21.10 33.16
C LEU A 272 6.56 22.48 32.51
N PRO A 273 5.62 22.93 31.66
CA PRO A 273 5.66 24.29 31.16
C PRO A 273 5.71 25.25 32.35
N LYS A 274 6.69 26.17 32.36
CA LYS A 274 6.77 27.19 33.40
C LYS A 274 5.39 27.85 33.47
N PRO A 275 4.75 27.93 34.66
CA PRO A 275 3.47 28.60 34.78
C PRO A 275 3.65 29.98 34.16
N LYS A 276 2.85 30.27 33.13
CA LYS A 276 2.88 31.58 32.47
C LYS A 276 2.77 32.58 33.61
N PRO A 277 3.75 33.50 33.80
CA PRO A 277 3.76 34.38 34.95
C PRO A 277 2.37 35.00 35.00
N ALA A 278 1.63 34.71 36.09
CA ALA A 278 0.24 35.11 36.21
C ALA A 278 0.20 36.57 35.79
N ASP A 279 -0.48 36.88 34.68
CA ASP A 279 -0.45 38.20 34.04
C ASP A 279 -0.54 39.20 35.18
N LYS A 280 0.59 39.82 35.53
CA LYS A 280 0.64 40.76 36.65
C LYS A 280 -0.45 41.74 36.30
N ALA A 281 -1.55 41.67 37.04
CA ALA A 281 -2.76 42.41 36.77
C ALA A 281 -2.29 43.81 36.42
N LYS A 282 -2.56 44.28 35.20
CA LYS A 282 -2.16 45.59 34.69
C LYS A 282 -2.39 46.59 35.82
N GLU A 283 -1.33 46.94 36.55
CA GLU A 283 -1.37 48.10 37.41
C GLU A 283 -1.54 49.25 36.42
N GLU A 284 -2.69 49.89 36.51
CA GLU A 284 -3.02 51.05 35.70
C GLU A 284 -1.84 52.03 35.75
N PRO A 285 -1.39 52.55 34.60
CA PRO A 285 -0.29 53.48 34.58
C PRO A 285 -0.72 54.75 35.31
N LYS A 286 -0.16 54.97 36.51
CA LYS A 286 -0.19 56.29 37.14
C LYS A 286 0.58 57.24 36.22
N LYS A 287 -0.17 58.13 35.58
CA LYS A 287 0.36 59.35 34.96
C LYS A 287 0.98 60.21 36.05
N GLU A 288 2.30 60.32 36.07
CA GLU A 288 2.98 61.46 36.71
C GLU A 288 4.00 62.06 35.74
N ALA A 289 4.12 63.36 35.89
CA ALA A 289 4.54 64.33 34.90
C ALA A 289 6.06 64.45 34.76
N ASP A 290 6.44 64.97 33.59
CA ASP A 290 7.69 65.62 33.22
C ASP A 290 8.58 66.09 34.38
N ASP A 291 9.79 65.52 34.49
CA ASP A 291 10.96 66.28 34.91
C ASP A 291 12.24 65.73 34.24
N PHE A 292 13.04 66.66 33.76
CA PHE A 292 14.19 66.49 32.89
C PHE A 292 15.44 66.42 33.77
N GLY A 293 16.07 65.25 33.90
CA GLY A 293 17.27 65.06 34.70
C GLY A 293 18.25 64.09 34.05
N ASP A 294 19.34 64.64 33.50
CA ASP A 294 20.53 63.90 33.07
C ASP A 294 21.16 63.16 34.26
N GLY A 295 21.11 61.83 34.22
CA GLY A 295 21.76 60.96 35.20
C GLY A 295 22.02 59.59 34.57
N LEU A 296 23.24 59.37 34.09
CA LEU A 296 23.73 58.06 33.65
C LEU A 296 24.08 57.23 34.88
N ASP A 297 23.08 56.56 35.46
CA ASP A 297 23.30 55.53 36.47
C ASP A 297 23.34 54.16 35.78
N GLU A 298 24.48 53.48 35.93
CA GLU A 298 24.68 52.09 35.53
C GLU A 298 23.76 51.19 36.36
N GLU A 299 22.62 50.78 35.79
CA GLU A 299 21.75 49.77 36.41
C GLU A 299 22.50 48.43 36.47
N GLU A 300 22.89 48.04 37.69
CA GLU A 300 23.41 46.71 37.96
C GLU A 300 22.41 45.63 37.48
N PRO A 301 22.87 44.59 36.78
CA PRO A 301 21.99 43.54 36.29
C PRO A 301 21.34 42.83 37.48
N LYS A 302 20.03 43.02 37.66
CA LYS A 302 19.23 42.21 38.57
C LYS A 302 19.40 40.74 38.16
N GLU A 303 20.08 40.00 39.03
CA GLU A 303 20.23 38.55 38.97
C GLU A 303 18.82 37.94 39.04
N GLU A 304 18.23 37.67 37.87
CA GLU A 304 16.97 36.94 37.76
C GLU A 304 17.21 35.54 38.32
N ALA A 305 16.76 35.31 39.56
CA ALA A 305 16.79 34.00 40.19
C ALA A 305 16.16 32.97 39.23
N GLU A 306 16.99 32.06 38.70
CA GLU A 306 16.55 30.98 37.83
C GLU A 306 15.54 30.13 38.59
N ALA A 307 14.25 30.36 38.34
CA ALA A 307 13.19 29.55 38.91
C ALA A 307 13.41 28.09 38.50
N GLU A 308 13.66 27.23 39.50
CA GLU A 308 13.90 25.80 39.33
C GLU A 308 12.81 25.18 38.45
N ALA A 309 13.22 24.54 37.35
CA ALA A 309 12.29 23.91 36.43
C ALA A 309 11.58 22.75 37.13
N THR A 310 10.29 22.92 37.44
CA THR A 310 9.46 21.84 37.98
C THR A 310 9.35 20.71 36.95
N THR A 311 9.71 19.50 37.36
CA THR A 311 9.63 18.31 36.50
C THR A 311 8.58 17.32 37.02
N LYS A 312 8.01 16.51 36.13
CA LYS A 312 7.04 15.46 36.46
C LYS A 312 7.55 14.12 35.96
N GLU A 313 7.61 13.12 36.85
CA GLU A 313 7.84 11.74 36.44
C GLU A 313 6.58 11.17 35.76
N ILE A 314 6.77 10.50 34.64
CA ILE A 314 5.75 9.83 33.87
C ILE A 314 6.23 8.44 33.44
N THR A 315 5.30 7.53 33.18
CA THR A 315 5.58 6.25 32.53
C THR A 315 5.06 6.32 31.11
N MET A 316 5.98 6.31 30.14
CA MET A 316 5.67 6.24 28.72
C MET A 316 5.38 4.79 28.34
N ARG A 317 4.37 4.57 27.50
CA ARG A 317 3.93 3.27 26.98
C ARG A 317 4.05 3.28 25.47
N LEU A 318 5.25 3.02 24.95
CA LEU A 318 5.56 3.20 23.54
C LEU A 318 5.12 1.97 22.73
N PRO A 319 4.08 2.07 21.89
CA PRO A 319 3.65 0.94 21.06
C PRO A 319 4.71 0.64 20.00
N THR A 320 4.85 -0.64 19.70
CA THR A 320 5.53 -1.09 18.49
C THR A 320 4.52 -1.22 17.36
N PHE A 321 4.91 -0.76 16.18
CA PHE A 321 4.04 -0.75 15.01
C PHE A 321 4.23 -2.06 14.23
N PHE A 322 3.15 -2.56 13.65
CA PHE A 322 3.18 -3.78 12.84
C PHE A 322 4.04 -3.56 11.58
N TYR A 323 3.91 -2.40 10.95
CA TYR A 323 4.64 -2.04 9.73
C TYR A 323 5.91 -1.25 10.03
N GLU A 324 6.94 -1.50 9.22
CA GLU A 324 8.20 -0.76 9.28
C GLU A 324 8.04 0.71 8.90
N LEU A 325 8.93 1.56 9.43
CA LEU A 325 8.94 3.00 9.17
C LEU A 325 8.78 3.37 7.69
N LYS A 326 9.54 2.73 6.79
CA LYS A 326 9.51 3.05 5.36
C LYS A 326 8.14 2.80 4.74
N SER A 327 7.45 1.71 5.14
CA SER A 327 6.09 1.43 4.68
C SER A 327 5.10 2.45 5.25
N ARG A 328 5.26 2.84 6.51
CA ARG A 328 4.43 3.87 7.15
C ARG A 328 4.59 5.24 6.49
N GLU A 329 5.82 5.62 6.15
CA GLU A 329 6.12 6.87 5.41
C GLU A 329 5.49 6.86 4.02
N LYS A 330 5.62 5.76 3.27
CA LYS A 330 4.97 5.58 1.96
C LYS A 330 3.44 5.63 2.07
N ALA A 331 2.87 4.93 3.05
CA ALA A 331 1.43 4.91 3.29
C ALA A 331 0.89 6.31 3.64
N ALA A 332 1.60 7.06 4.48
CA ALA A 332 1.26 8.44 4.81
C ALA A 332 1.29 9.34 3.57
N ALA A 333 2.24 9.11 2.66
CA ALA A 333 2.37 9.84 1.41
C ALA A 333 1.30 9.51 0.35
N LEU A 334 0.53 8.40 0.49
CA LEU A 334 -0.54 8.06 -0.46
C LEU A 334 -1.62 9.14 -0.58
N LEU A 335 -1.82 9.88 0.51
CA LEU A 335 -2.79 10.97 0.57
C LEU A 335 -2.15 12.34 0.30
N GLU A 336 -0.82 12.44 0.10
CA GLU A 336 -0.17 13.66 -0.37
C GLU A 336 -0.63 13.93 -1.82
N SER A 337 -0.94 15.18 -2.13
CA SER A 337 -1.22 15.64 -3.49
C SER A 337 -0.11 16.60 -3.91
N ASP A 338 0.43 16.45 -5.11
CA ASP A 338 1.46 17.38 -5.61
C ASP A 338 0.88 18.77 -5.99
N ASP A 339 -0.44 18.89 -6.13
CA ASP A 339 -1.13 20.12 -6.53
C ASP A 339 -1.94 20.72 -5.37
N ASP A 340 -1.27 21.51 -4.51
CA ASP A 340 -1.83 22.26 -3.38
C ASP A 340 -3.07 23.10 -3.74
N GLN A 341 -3.31 23.39 -5.03
CA GLN A 341 -4.44 24.22 -5.50
C GLN A 341 -5.66 23.42 -6.00
N LYS A 342 -5.50 22.15 -6.40
CA LYS A 342 -6.61 21.34 -6.93
C LYS A 342 -7.08 20.23 -5.98
N SER A 343 -6.30 19.92 -4.96
CA SER A 343 -6.58 18.86 -3.99
C SER A 343 -7.39 19.31 -2.77
N ILE A 344 -7.94 20.53 -2.79
CA ILE A 344 -8.47 21.22 -1.61
C ILE A 344 -9.51 20.37 -0.85
N ASP A 345 -10.27 19.50 -1.55
CA ASP A 345 -11.30 18.67 -0.93
C ASP A 345 -10.96 17.17 -0.88
N TRP A 346 -10.13 16.64 -1.78
CA TRP A 346 -9.92 15.19 -1.87
C TRP A 346 -8.98 14.65 -0.79
N GLY A 347 -9.49 13.69 0.00
CA GLY A 347 -8.75 13.05 1.08
C GLY A 347 -8.45 13.98 2.24
N PHE A 348 -8.89 15.25 2.24
CA PHE A 348 -8.55 16.22 3.29
C PHE A 348 -9.15 15.81 4.64
N GLU A 349 -10.43 15.43 4.65
CA GLU A 349 -11.11 14.93 5.85
C GLU A 349 -10.43 13.65 6.34
N GLU A 350 -10.15 12.70 5.44
CA GLU A 350 -9.49 11.45 5.77
C GLU A 350 -8.06 11.66 6.31
N ARG A 351 -7.26 12.54 5.69
CA ARG A 351 -5.93 12.94 6.18
C ARG A 351 -6.04 13.52 7.57
N LYS A 352 -6.98 14.44 7.79
CA LYS A 352 -7.21 15.07 9.09
C LYS A 352 -7.59 14.02 10.14
N GLU A 353 -8.52 13.12 9.84
CA GLU A 353 -8.91 12.04 10.74
C GLU A 353 -7.74 11.12 11.09
N ILE A 354 -6.96 10.69 10.09
CA ILE A 354 -5.80 9.81 10.31
C ILE A 354 -4.74 10.53 11.13
N LYS A 355 -4.50 11.81 10.85
CA LYS A 355 -3.56 12.65 11.61
C LYS A 355 -3.99 12.82 13.05
N GLU A 356 -5.26 13.12 13.29
CA GLU A 356 -5.81 13.27 14.64
C GLU A 356 -5.75 11.94 15.41
N ALA A 357 -6.12 10.84 14.77
CA ALA A 357 -6.01 9.50 15.35
C ALA A 357 -4.55 9.14 15.66
N PHE A 358 -3.62 9.48 14.77
CA PHE A 358 -2.20 9.20 14.97
C PHE A 358 -1.61 10.06 16.09
N VAL A 359 -1.87 11.37 16.10
CA VAL A 359 -1.42 12.26 17.17
C VAL A 359 -1.99 11.81 18.51
N LYS A 360 -3.27 11.44 18.57
CA LYS A 360 -3.88 10.90 19.78
C LYS A 360 -3.18 9.64 20.26
N LEU A 361 -2.91 8.67 19.37
CA LEU A 361 -2.16 7.46 19.69
C LEU A 361 -0.78 7.79 20.29
N LEU A 362 -0.09 8.79 19.73
CA LEU A 362 1.23 9.19 20.20
C LEU A 362 1.17 9.95 21.53
N ASP A 363 0.20 10.84 21.72
CA ASP A 363 -0.05 11.59 22.95
C ASP A 363 -0.37 10.62 24.11
N ASP A 364 -1.25 9.64 23.86
CA ASP A 364 -1.62 8.61 24.83
C ASP A 364 -0.40 7.73 25.19
N ALA A 365 0.42 7.38 24.20
CA ALA A 365 1.63 6.58 24.39
C ALA A 365 2.72 7.32 25.20
N CYS A 366 2.92 8.61 24.96
CA CYS A 366 3.96 9.37 25.66
C CYS A 366 3.48 10.01 26.97
N GLY A 367 2.17 10.07 27.22
CA GLY A 367 1.61 10.75 28.40
C GLY A 367 1.83 12.26 28.41
N CYS A 368 2.10 12.84 27.24
CA CYS A 368 2.31 14.28 27.03
C CYS A 368 1.84 14.69 25.62
N LYS A 369 1.93 15.98 25.29
CA LYS A 369 1.58 16.46 23.94
C LYS A 369 2.75 16.21 22.98
N PHE A 370 2.70 15.13 22.20
CA PHE A 370 3.74 14.68 21.26
C PHE A 370 4.15 15.78 20.28
N SER A 371 3.18 16.49 19.70
CA SER A 371 3.41 17.54 18.69
C SER A 371 4.28 18.70 19.20
N SER A 372 4.13 19.06 20.47
CA SER A 372 4.91 20.13 21.13
C SER A 372 6.16 19.64 21.87
N THR A 373 6.33 18.32 22.01
CA THR A 373 7.42 17.75 22.79
C THR A 373 8.69 17.65 21.96
N ASP A 374 9.75 18.25 22.47
CA ASP A 374 11.11 18.08 21.97
C ASP A 374 11.73 16.84 22.65
N PRO A 375 12.02 15.76 21.89
CA PRO A 375 12.58 14.54 22.49
C PRO A 375 13.94 14.77 23.15
N SER A 376 14.69 15.81 22.78
CA SER A 376 15.97 16.15 23.42
C SER A 376 15.82 16.64 24.85
N LYS A 377 14.62 17.13 25.22
CA LYS A 377 14.30 17.64 26.57
C LYS A 377 13.73 16.57 27.51
N LEU A 378 13.58 15.33 27.03
CA LEU A 378 13.12 14.21 27.84
C LEU A 378 14.30 13.62 28.62
N THR A 379 14.18 13.56 29.94
CA THR A 379 15.16 12.88 30.79
C THR A 379 14.70 11.46 31.03
N VAL A 380 15.41 10.49 30.45
CA VAL A 380 15.14 9.05 30.63
C VAL A 380 16.24 8.46 31.52
N LYS A 381 15.84 7.68 32.55
CA LYS A 381 16.76 7.19 33.60
C LYS A 381 17.87 6.29 33.04
N GLU A 382 17.57 5.48 32.03
CA GLU A 382 18.54 4.59 31.37
C GLU A 382 18.93 5.10 29.97
N GLU A 383 20.23 5.21 29.70
CA GLU A 383 20.75 5.70 28.42
C GLU A 383 20.32 4.82 27.21
N LYS A 384 20.23 3.50 27.40
CA LYS A 384 19.73 2.59 26.34
C LYS A 384 18.28 2.87 26.00
N GLN A 385 17.44 3.11 27.02
CA GLN A 385 16.04 3.49 26.84
C GLN A 385 15.92 4.88 26.21
N LYS A 386 16.79 5.83 26.59
CA LYS A 386 16.84 7.18 25.99
C LYS A 386 17.02 7.14 24.48
N ARG A 387 17.90 6.27 23.97
CA ARG A 387 18.10 6.07 22.53
C ARG A 387 16.87 5.48 21.85
N ALA A 388 16.24 4.49 22.47
CA ALA A 388 15.01 3.86 21.95
C ALA A 388 13.84 4.86 21.90
N VAL A 389 13.63 5.63 22.96
CA VAL A 389 12.62 6.71 23.04
C VAL A 389 12.89 7.75 21.96
N THR A 390 14.12 8.27 21.88
CA THR A 390 14.49 9.28 20.87
C THR A 390 14.24 8.75 19.46
N LYS A 391 14.66 7.51 19.16
CA LYS A 391 14.41 6.87 17.87
C LYS A 391 12.92 6.81 17.58
N TRP A 392 12.12 6.29 18.51
CA TRP A 392 10.66 6.20 18.36
C TRP A 392 10.01 7.57 18.09
N PHE A 393 10.42 8.64 18.78
CA PHE A 393 9.93 9.99 18.51
C PHE A 393 10.29 10.47 17.10
N LEU A 394 11.54 10.30 16.68
CA LEU A 394 12.00 10.76 15.36
C LEU A 394 11.29 10.01 14.23
N GLU A 395 11.12 8.71 14.37
CA GLU A 395 10.40 7.88 13.40
C GLU A 395 8.94 8.32 13.26
N ASN A 396 8.22 8.50 14.37
CA ASN A 396 6.82 8.92 14.32
C ASN A 396 6.65 10.39 13.88
N LYS A 397 7.63 11.26 14.16
CA LYS A 397 7.65 12.63 13.60
C LYS A 397 7.81 12.63 12.07
N LYS A 398 8.61 11.72 11.51
CA LYS A 398 8.74 11.57 10.05
C LYS A 398 7.42 11.15 9.41
N VAL A 399 6.76 10.14 9.98
CA VAL A 399 5.44 9.69 9.51
C VAL A 399 4.42 10.81 9.61
N LEU A 400 4.35 11.51 10.75
CA LEU A 400 3.42 12.63 10.93
C LEU A 400 3.68 13.79 9.96
N ALA A 401 4.94 14.03 9.60
CA ALA A 401 5.29 15.05 8.61
C ALA A 401 4.83 14.71 7.20
N LYS A 402 4.55 13.43 6.91
CA LYS A 402 3.99 12.93 5.66
C LYS A 402 2.47 12.94 5.60
N ILE A 403 1.78 13.13 6.74
CA ILE A 403 0.33 13.29 6.82
C ILE A 403 0.01 14.79 6.89
N LYS A 404 0.54 15.57 5.94
CA LYS A 404 0.44 17.03 5.97
C LYS A 404 -0.66 17.61 5.10
#